data_AF-A0A0L0SAQ0-F1
#
_entry.id   AF-A0A0L0SAQ0-F1
#
_cell.length_a   1.000
_cell.length_b   1.000
_cell.length_c   1.000
_cell.angle_alpha   90.00
_cell.angle_beta   90.00
_cell.angle_gamma   90.00
#
_symmetry.space_group_name_H-M   'P 1'
#
loop_
_entity.id
_entity.type
_entity.pdbx_description
1 polymer ?
#
loop_
_entity_poly.entity_id
_entity_poly.type
_entity_poly.pdbx_seq_one_letter_code
_entity_poly.pdbx_strand_id
1 'polypeptide(L)' 'MRALLQTGVTLIADRYAYSGVAYSESKGLDLTWCQRPDVGLPAPDLVVYLDMPPDAAAQRVGYGA' A
#
# COMPACT_ATOMS: atom_id res chain seq x y z
N MET A 1 -13.13 -8.51 3.59
CA MET A 1 -11.81 -9.16 3.40
C MET A 1 -11.73 -10.51 4.10
N ARG A 2 -11.71 -10.59 5.44
CA ARG A 2 -11.56 -11.86 6.19
C ARG A 2 -12.56 -12.96 5.79
N ALA A 3 -13.85 -12.64 5.71
CA ALA A 3 -14.87 -13.61 5.31
C ALA A 3 -14.61 -14.21 3.91
N LEU A 4 -14.17 -13.40 2.94
CA LEU A 4 -13.87 -13.86 1.57
C LEU A 4 -12.61 -14.74 1.53
N LEU A 5 -11.57 -14.35 2.27
CA LEU A 5 -10.36 -15.16 2.41
C LEU A 5 -10.68 -16.53 3.03
N GLN A 6 -11.55 -16.56 4.04
CA GLN A 6 -11.98 -17.81 4.70
C GLN A 6 -12.77 -18.74 3.78
N THR A 7 -13.42 -18.21 2.74
CA THR A 7 -14.12 -19.01 1.72
C THR A 7 -13.22 -19.41 0.53
N GLY A 8 -11.91 -19.17 0.61
CA GLY A 8 -10.95 -19.53 -0.43
C GLY A 8 -10.85 -18.55 -1.60
N VAL A 9 -11.42 -17.35 -1.49
CA VAL A 9 -11.31 -16.33 -2.53
C VAL A 9 -9.96 -15.62 -2.43
N THR A 10 -9.20 -15.60 -3.53
CA THR A 10 -7.99 -14.78 -3.63
C THR A 10 -8.37 -13.31 -3.84
N LEU A 11 -7.82 -12.42 -3.03
CA LEU A 11 -8.09 -10.98 -3.10
C LEU A 11 -6.88 -10.24 -3.67
N ILE A 12 -7.10 -9.49 -4.74
CA ILE A 12 -6.12 -8.56 -5.29
C ILE A 12 -6.48 -7.17 -4.80
N ALA A 13 -5.59 -6.56 -4.00
CA ALA A 13 -5.76 -5.21 -3.50
C ALA A 13 -4.84 -4.26 -4.27
N ASP A 14 -5.42 -3.29 -4.98
CA ASP A 14 -4.67 -2.14 -5.47
C ASP A 14 -4.43 -1.20 -4.29
N ARG A 15 -3.20 -1.25 -3.77
CA ARG A 15 -2.75 -0.65 -2.50
C ARG A 15 -3.36 -1.30 -1.25
N TYR A 16 -2.61 -1.18 -0.15
CA TYR A 16 -3.01 -1.68 1.17
C TYR A 16 -2.30 -0.86 2.27
N ALA A 17 -2.10 -1.42 3.47
CA ALA A 17 -1.46 -0.77 4.63
C ALA A 17 -0.16 -0.01 4.27
N TYR A 18 0.74 -0.63 3.49
CA TYR A 18 2.02 -0.03 3.11
C TYR A 18 1.89 1.33 2.40
N SER A 19 0.87 1.50 1.57
CA SER A 19 0.63 2.79 0.90
C SER A 19 0.22 3.87 1.90
N GLY A 20 -0.60 3.53 2.90
CA GLY A 20 -0.98 4.46 3.96
C GLY A 20 0.24 4.95 4.76
N VAL A 21 1.12 4.01 5.15
CA VAL A 21 2.37 4.30 5.85
C VAL A 21 3.27 5.21 5.01
N ALA A 22 3.56 4.83 3.75
CA ALA A 22 4.48 5.57 2.89
C ALA A 22 4.03 7.01 2.61
N TYR A 23 2.74 7.23 2.31
CA TYR A 23 2.22 8.57 2.03
C TYR A 23 2.09 9.46 3.26
N SER A 24 1.95 8.85 4.44
CA SER A 24 1.85 9.57 5.71
C SER A 24 3.23 9.97 6.22
N GLU A 25 4.18 9.04 6.16
CA GLU A 25 5.58 9.28 6.51
C GLU A 25 6.20 10.32 5.56
N SER A 26 5.88 10.29 4.26
CA SER A 26 6.36 11.30 3.31
C SER A 26 5.86 12.72 3.60
N LYS A 27 4.87 12.89 4.49
CA LYS A 27 4.37 14.19 4.98
C LYS A 27 5.01 14.62 6.31
N GLY A 28 6.02 13.88 6.78
CA GLY A 28 6.78 14.18 8.00
C GLY A 28 6.23 13.57 9.28
N LEU A 29 5.34 12.58 9.18
CA LEU A 29 4.85 11.84 10.35
C LEU A 29 5.81 10.72 10.75
N ASP A 30 5.87 10.40 12.04
CA ASP A 30 6.73 9.31 12.54
C ASP A 30 6.34 7.97 11.93
N LEU A 31 7.34 7.22 11.43
CA LEU A 31 7.13 5.94 10.76
C LEU A 31 6.41 4.92 11.67
N THR A 32 6.78 4.86 12.95
CA THR A 32 6.16 3.92 13.90
C THR A 32 4.71 4.30 14.14
N TRP A 33 4.43 5.60 14.29
CA TRP A 33 3.08 6.13 14.41
C TRP A 33 2.25 5.78 13.18
N CYS A 34 2.79 5.91 11.96
CA CYS A 34 2.08 5.57 10.73
C CYS A 34 1.74 4.08 10.63
N GLN A 35 2.57 3.19 11.16
CA GLN A 35 2.35 1.73 11.11
C GLN A 35 1.32 1.23 12.14
N ARG A 36 1.21 1.90 13.29
CA ARG A 36 0.37 1.44 14.42
C ARG A 36 -1.12 1.24 14.07
N PRO A 37 -1.78 2.11 13.30
CA PRO A 37 -3.18 1.94 12.95
C PRO A 37 -3.48 0.64 12.18
N ASP A 38 -2.50 0.14 11.43
CA ASP A 38 -2.66 -1.04 10.58
C ASP A 38 -2.36 -2.37 11.29
N VAL A 39 -1.90 -2.33 12.54
CA VAL A 39 -1.62 -3.53 13.34
C VAL A 39 -2.90 -4.34 13.56
N GLY A 40 -2.87 -5.60 13.15
CA GLY A 40 -4.01 -6.53 13.25
C GLY A 40 -4.84 -6.66 11.97
N LEU A 41 -4.55 -5.88 10.94
CA LEU A 41 -5.06 -6.15 9.59
C LEU A 41 -4.57 -7.52 9.08
N PRO A 42 -5.34 -8.20 8.21
CA PRO A 42 -4.85 -9.39 7.52
C PRO A 42 -3.51 -9.11 6.81
N ALA A 43 -2.49 -9.88 7.17
CA ALA A 43 -1.21 -9.81 6.47
C ALA A 43 -1.38 -10.37 5.05
N PRO A 44 -0.88 -9.67 4.01
CA PRO A 44 -0.88 -10.23 2.66
C PRO A 44 0.15 -11.35 2.53
N ASP A 45 -0.18 -12.40 1.78
CA ASP A 45 0.77 -13.48 1.46
C ASP A 45 1.84 -13.05 0.44
N LEU A 46 1.52 -12.06 -0.41
CA LEU A 46 2.43 -11.50 -1.41
C LEU A 46 2.19 -9.99 -1.54
N VAL A 47 3.28 -9.24 -1.62
CA VAL A 47 3.29 -7.81 -1.98
C VAL A 47 4.07 -7.64 -3.27
N VAL A 48 3.41 -7.10 -4.30
CA VAL A 48 4.05 -6.79 -5.58
C VAL A 48 4.34 -5.29 -5.63
N TYR A 49 5.62 -4.91 -5.54
CA TYR A 49 6.05 -3.53 -5.71
C TYR A 49 6.41 -3.29 -7.18
N LEU A 50 5.61 -2.44 -7.85
CA LEU A 50 5.84 -2.05 -9.24
C LEU A 50 6.79 -0.85 -9.26
N ASP A 51 8.09 -1.14 -9.29
CA ASP A 51 9.14 -0.11 -9.30
C ASP A 51 9.24 0.59 -10.67
N MET A 52 9.47 1.90 -10.63
CA MET A 52 9.63 2.74 -11.81
C MET A 52 10.46 3.98 -11.46
N PRO A 53 11.45 4.35 -12.31
CA PRO A 53 12.17 5.61 -12.14
C PRO A 53 11.23 6.82 -12.14
N PRO A 54 11.44 7.83 -11.28
CA PRO A 54 10.61 9.04 -11.24
C PRO A 54 10.50 9.75 -12.59
N ASP A 55 11.59 9.82 -13.35
CA ASP A 55 11.62 10.47 -14.68
C ASP A 55 10.72 9.74 -15.69
N ALA A 56 10.63 8.42 -15.61
CA ALA A 56 9.73 7.63 -16.45
C ALA A 56 8.27 7.74 -15.97
N ALA A 57 8.05 7.81 -14.65
CA ALA A 57 6.72 8.01 -14.09
C ALA A 57 6.14 9.38 -14.44
N ALA A 58 6.98 10.42 -14.48
CA ALA A 58 6.62 11.79 -14.84
C ALA A 58 6.10 11.95 -16.29
N GLN A 59 6.42 10.99 -17.17
CA GLN A 59 5.91 10.98 -18.54
C GLN A 59 4.46 10.46 -18.64
N ARG A 60 3.90 9.90 -17.56
CA ARG A 60 2.53 9.39 -17.52
C ARG A 60 1.53 10.52 -17.30
N VAL A 61 0.39 10.43 -17.99
CA VAL A 61 -0.73 11.36 -17.79
C VAL A 61 -1.19 11.28 -16.32
N GLY A 62 -1.30 12.43 -15.65
CA GLY A 62 -1.77 12.51 -14.26
C GLY A 62 -0.70 12.27 -13.19
N TYR A 63 0.59 12.28 -13.54
CA TYR A 63 1.66 12.18 -12.54
C TYR A 63 1.64 13.37 -11.57
N GLY A 64 1.54 13.09 -10.26
CA GLY A 64 1.58 14.09 -9.20
C GLY A 64 0.29 14.92 -9.01
N ALA A 65 -0.79 14.60 -9.74
CA ALA A 65 -2.10 15.23 -9.60
C ALA A 65 -2.86 14.77 -8.35
#